data_AF-A0A4V1ZS65-F1
#
_entry.id   AF-A0A4V1ZS65-F1
#
_cell.length_a   1.000
_cell.length_b   1.000
_cell.length_c   1.000
_cell.angle_alpha   90.00
_cell.angle_beta   90.00
_cell.angle_gamma   90.00
#
_symmetry.space_group_name_H-M   'P 1'
#
loop_
_entity.id
_entity.type
_entity.pdbx_description
1 polymer ?
#
loop_
_entity_poly.entity_id
_entity_poly.type
_entity_poly.pdbx_seq_one_letter_code
_entity_poly.pdbx_strand_id
1 'polypeptide(L)'
;MALFDNPFDASRRLNLGGCSCGAHPSQREHDAGTPGGDAAIERVVEGTVMRALFPHDAERRAFLRSVGAATALAAVSQFLPTRFVAEAFAEGGKPEKTDLKIGFIPITCATPIIMAKPMGFYEKQGLNVDVVKTAGWAVIRDKTLNREYDAAHMLAPMPIAISLGVVFAVEGLVADHRPT
;
A
#
# COMPACT_ATOMS: atom_id res chain seq x y z
N MET A 1 -3.50 15.23 -3.80
CA MET A 1 -3.87 14.93 -5.19
C MET A 1 -3.59 13.45 -5.42
N ALA A 2 -4.64 12.64 -5.55
CA ALA A 2 -4.46 11.20 -5.64
C ALA A 2 -4.02 10.85 -7.07
N LEU A 3 -3.05 9.93 -7.19
CA LEU A 3 -2.44 9.47 -8.45
C LEU A 3 -3.45 8.84 -9.45
N PHE A 4 -4.72 8.74 -9.08
CA PHE A 4 -5.80 8.08 -9.81
C PHE A 4 -6.94 9.02 -10.22
N ASP A 5 -6.77 10.34 -10.07
CA ASP A 5 -7.78 11.32 -10.50
C ASP A 5 -7.74 11.55 -12.02
N ASN A 6 -8.90 11.65 -12.68
CA ASN A 6 -9.01 12.10 -14.07
C ASN A 6 -8.88 13.64 -14.14
N PRO A 7 -7.82 14.20 -14.76
CA PRO A 7 -7.53 15.62 -14.73
C PRO A 7 -8.41 16.49 -15.66
N PHE A 8 -9.34 15.90 -16.44
CA PHE A 8 -10.10 16.62 -17.48
C PHE A 8 -11.62 16.65 -17.28
N ASP A 9 -12.14 16.35 -16.08
CA ASP A 9 -13.58 16.40 -15.81
C ASP A 9 -14.02 17.80 -15.31
N ALA A 10 -14.66 18.58 -16.20
CA ALA A 10 -15.13 19.94 -15.95
C ALA A 10 -16.34 20.03 -15.02
N SER A 11 -16.97 18.91 -14.67
CA SER A 11 -18.20 18.87 -13.87
C SER A 11 -17.97 18.53 -12.39
N ARG A 12 -16.71 18.26 -11.99
CA ARG A 12 -16.39 17.84 -10.63
C ARG A 12 -16.50 18.99 -9.64
N ARG A 13 -17.44 18.88 -8.69
CA ARG A 13 -17.51 19.77 -7.52
C ARG A 13 -16.45 19.35 -6.51
N LEU A 14 -15.62 20.32 -6.07
CA LEU A 14 -14.64 20.16 -4.99
C LEU A 14 -15.39 20.02 -3.65
N ASN A 15 -16.02 18.88 -3.41
CA ASN A 15 -16.75 18.65 -2.18
C ASN A 15 -15.84 17.95 -1.15
N LEU A 16 -15.55 18.62 -0.03
CA LEU A 16 -14.80 18.06 1.11
C LEU A 16 -15.61 17.03 1.91
N GLY A 17 -16.90 16.85 1.59
CA GLY A 17 -17.78 15.87 2.22
C GLY A 17 -18.28 14.85 1.21
N GLY A 18 -17.57 13.73 1.11
CA GLY A 18 -17.89 12.61 0.21
C GLY A 18 -16.82 11.52 0.33
N CYS A 19 -17.07 10.33 -0.22
CA CYS A 19 -16.06 9.28 -0.25
C CYS A 19 -14.85 9.71 -1.10
N SER A 20 -13.65 9.27 -0.70
CA SER A 20 -12.38 9.52 -1.42
C SER A 20 -12.38 9.06 -2.90
N CYS A 21 -13.24 8.12 -3.28
CA CYS A 21 -13.40 7.68 -4.68
C CYS A 21 -14.21 8.63 -5.57
N GLY A 22 -14.87 9.65 -4.98
CA GLY A 22 -15.65 10.66 -5.72
C GLY A 22 -16.99 10.18 -6.30
N ALA A 23 -17.33 8.90 -6.16
CA ALA A 23 -18.55 8.30 -6.71
C ALA A 23 -19.67 8.07 -5.67
N HIS A 24 -19.39 8.29 -4.38
CA HIS A 24 -20.35 8.04 -3.31
C HIS A 24 -20.49 9.26 -2.39
N PRO A 25 -21.70 9.56 -1.90
CA PRO A 25 -21.96 10.76 -1.09
C PRO A 25 -21.43 10.64 0.34
N SER A 26 -21.05 9.44 0.80
CA SER A 26 -20.35 9.27 2.08
C SER A 26 -19.35 8.11 2.05
N GLN A 27 -18.34 8.16 2.92
CA GLN A 27 -17.39 7.05 3.10
C GLN A 27 -18.09 5.78 3.60
N ARG A 28 -19.12 5.90 4.44
CA ARG A 28 -19.89 4.73 4.93
C ARG A 28 -20.62 3.99 3.82
N GLU A 29 -21.18 4.71 2.85
CA GLU A 29 -21.88 4.10 1.72
C GLU A 29 -20.90 3.46 0.75
N HIS A 30 -19.71 4.05 0.59
CA HIS A 30 -18.61 3.40 -0.10
C HIS A 30 -18.13 2.15 0.63
N ASP A 31 -17.94 2.19 1.94
CA ASP A 31 -17.50 1.03 2.72
C ASP A 31 -18.57 -0.08 2.71
N ALA A 32 -19.86 0.28 2.59
CA ALA A 32 -20.97 -0.64 2.40
C ALA A 32 -21.07 -1.21 0.97
N GLY A 33 -20.69 -0.44 -0.04
CA GLY A 33 -20.67 -0.86 -1.46
C GLY A 33 -19.33 -1.45 -1.93
N THR A 34 -18.29 -1.35 -1.11
CA THR A 34 -17.01 -2.00 -1.34
C THR A 34 -17.17 -3.45 -0.90
N PRO A 35 -17.16 -4.43 -1.82
CA PRO A 35 -17.18 -5.81 -1.39
C PRO A 35 -15.95 -6.05 -0.52
N GLY A 36 -16.20 -6.43 0.73
CA GLY A 36 -15.19 -6.84 1.69
C GLY A 36 -14.92 -8.34 1.58
N GLY A 37 -13.74 -8.76 2.01
CA GLY A 37 -13.34 -10.17 2.01
C GLY A 37 -13.25 -10.78 0.62
N ASP A 38 -13.88 -11.94 0.42
CA ASP A 38 -13.76 -12.77 -0.78
C ASP A 38 -14.12 -12.05 -2.08
N ALA A 39 -15.12 -11.16 -2.04
CA ALA A 39 -15.53 -10.39 -3.22
C ALA A 39 -14.56 -9.24 -3.56
N ALA A 40 -13.66 -8.83 -2.64
CA ALA A 40 -12.51 -7.99 -2.98
C ALA A 40 -11.44 -8.81 -3.72
N ILE A 41 -11.17 -10.02 -3.23
CA ILE A 41 -10.19 -10.95 -3.83
C ILE A 41 -10.64 -11.36 -5.23
N GLU A 42 -11.93 -11.66 -5.41
CA GLU A 42 -12.53 -11.99 -6.71
C GLU A 42 -12.30 -10.87 -7.73
N ARG A 43 -12.57 -9.60 -7.37
CA ARG A 43 -12.29 -8.45 -8.26
C ARG A 43 -10.81 -8.29 -8.59
N VAL A 44 -9.91 -8.63 -7.66
CA VAL A 44 -8.46 -8.61 -7.91
C VAL A 44 -8.08 -9.71 -8.91
N VAL A 45 -8.61 -10.92 -8.73
CA VAL A 45 -8.41 -12.06 -9.63
C VAL A 45 -8.97 -11.76 -11.03
N GLU A 46 -10.17 -11.21 -11.13
CA GLU A 46 -10.76 -10.79 -12.41
C GLU A 46 -9.91 -9.71 -13.09
N GLY A 47 -9.38 -8.78 -12.30
CA GLY A 47 -8.49 -7.73 -12.78
C GLY A 47 -7.12 -8.23 -13.24
N THR A 48 -6.57 -9.29 -12.67
CA THR A 48 -5.32 -9.92 -13.15
C THR A 48 -5.57 -10.75 -14.40
N VAL A 49 -6.68 -11.49 -14.44
CA VAL A 49 -7.11 -12.26 -15.61
C VAL A 49 -7.32 -11.35 -16.82
N MET A 50 -8.02 -10.22 -16.67
CA MET A 50 -8.21 -9.27 -17.77
C MET A 50 -6.90 -8.66 -18.28
N ARG A 51 -5.90 -8.49 -17.40
CA ARG A 51 -4.56 -8.03 -17.80
C ARG A 51 -3.76 -9.12 -18.51
N ALA A 52 -3.99 -10.38 -18.17
CA ALA A 52 -3.36 -11.51 -18.85
C ALA A 52 -3.97 -11.73 -20.25
N LEU A 53 -5.30 -11.64 -20.38
CA LEU A 53 -6.00 -11.80 -21.66
C LEU A 53 -5.79 -10.62 -22.61
N PHE A 54 -5.68 -9.40 -22.06
CA PHE A 54 -5.45 -8.17 -22.82
C PHE A 54 -4.26 -7.41 -22.24
N PRO A 55 -3.01 -7.75 -22.64
CA PRO A 55 -1.79 -7.15 -22.10
C PRO A 55 -1.69 -5.65 -22.38
N HIS A 56 -2.19 -5.20 -23.53
CA HIS A 56 -2.16 -3.80 -23.93
C HIS A 56 -3.36 -3.04 -23.35
N ASP A 57 -3.08 -1.98 -22.58
CA ASP A 57 -4.10 -1.15 -21.95
C ASP A 57 -5.08 -0.51 -22.95
N ALA A 58 -4.63 -0.22 -24.16
CA ALA A 58 -5.47 0.38 -25.21
C ALA A 58 -6.56 -0.60 -25.68
N GLU A 59 -6.20 -1.86 -25.92
CA GLU A 59 -7.10 -2.93 -26.35
C GLU A 59 -8.10 -3.28 -25.26
N ARG A 60 -7.63 -3.37 -24.00
CA ARG A 60 -8.49 -3.61 -22.84
C ARG A 60 -9.53 -2.50 -22.66
N ARG A 61 -9.13 -1.23 -22.83
CA ARG A 61 -10.06 -0.09 -22.77
C ARG A 61 -11.04 -0.06 -23.93
N ALA A 62 -10.59 -0.38 -25.14
CA ALA A 62 -11.47 -0.45 -26.31
C ALA A 62 -12.52 -1.58 -26.16
N PHE A 63 -12.09 -2.75 -25.68
CA PHE A 63 -12.96 -3.88 -25.38
C PHE A 63 -13.96 -3.56 -24.27
N LEU A 64 -13.50 -3.06 -23.11
CA LEU A 64 -14.42 -2.70 -22.02
C LEU A 64 -15.42 -1.61 -22.41
N ARG A 65 -15.07 -0.72 -23.35
CA ARG A 65 -15.99 0.26 -23.93
C ARG A 65 -17.00 -0.35 -24.89
N SER A 66 -16.65 -1.41 -25.60
CA SER A 66 -17.54 -2.04 -26.58
C SER A 66 -18.51 -3.04 -25.96
N VAL A 67 -18.06 -3.87 -25.02
CA VAL A 67 -18.90 -4.91 -24.39
C VAL A 67 -19.44 -4.54 -23.01
N GLY A 68 -18.85 -3.55 -22.35
CA GLY A 68 -19.21 -3.15 -20.99
C GLY A 68 -18.59 -4.06 -19.92
N ALA A 69 -18.27 -3.48 -18.76
CA ALA A 69 -17.55 -4.18 -17.69
C ALA A 69 -18.31 -5.39 -17.13
N ALA A 70 -19.63 -5.28 -16.95
CA ALA A 70 -20.45 -6.37 -16.41
C ALA A 70 -20.50 -7.59 -17.35
N THR A 71 -20.60 -7.35 -18.66
CA THR A 71 -20.63 -8.42 -19.68
C THR A 71 -19.28 -9.10 -19.82
N ALA A 72 -18.19 -8.32 -19.79
CA ALA A 72 -16.83 -8.86 -19.81
C ALA A 72 -16.58 -9.77 -18.59
N LEU A 73 -17.06 -9.38 -17.42
CA LEU A 73 -16.96 -10.18 -16.20
C LEU A 73 -17.71 -11.51 -16.31
N ALA A 74 -18.94 -11.48 -16.80
CA ALA A 74 -19.77 -12.66 -16.99
C ALA A 74 -19.17 -13.63 -18.02
N ALA A 75 -18.50 -13.13 -19.05
CA ALA A 75 -17.80 -13.97 -20.02
C ALA A 75 -16.55 -14.61 -19.41
N VAL A 76 -15.77 -13.87 -18.63
CA VAL A 76 -14.55 -14.39 -18.00
C VAL A 76 -14.88 -15.46 -16.94
N SER A 77 -15.92 -15.27 -16.15
CA SER A 77 -16.34 -16.23 -15.11
C SER A 77 -16.86 -17.56 -15.66
N GLN A 78 -17.23 -17.63 -16.95
CA GLN A 78 -17.63 -18.87 -17.62
C GLN A 78 -16.46 -19.76 -18.02
N PHE A 79 -15.30 -19.16 -18.36
CA PHE A 79 -14.13 -19.89 -18.86
C PHE A 79 -13.02 -20.07 -17.83
N LEU A 80 -13.04 -19.28 -16.76
CA LEU A 80 -12.11 -19.40 -15.65
C LEU A 80 -12.90 -19.59 -14.35
N PRO A 81 -12.58 -20.61 -13.53
CA PRO A 81 -13.18 -20.78 -12.21
C PRO A 81 -12.63 -19.71 -11.25
N THR A 82 -13.00 -18.45 -11.47
CA THR A 82 -12.55 -17.27 -10.71
C THR A 82 -12.82 -17.44 -9.23
N ARG A 83 -13.92 -18.10 -8.86
CA ARG A 83 -14.27 -18.44 -7.48
C ARG A 83 -13.26 -19.38 -6.81
N PHE A 84 -12.84 -20.45 -7.49
CA PHE A 84 -11.85 -21.40 -6.95
C PHE A 84 -10.48 -20.74 -6.80
N VAL A 85 -10.11 -19.89 -7.76
CA VAL A 85 -8.89 -19.09 -7.71
C VAL A 85 -8.96 -18.06 -6.59
N ALA A 86 -10.11 -17.39 -6.42
CA ALA A 86 -10.34 -16.45 -5.32
C ALA A 86 -10.29 -17.15 -3.96
N GLU A 87 -10.88 -18.34 -3.81
CA GLU A 87 -10.78 -19.15 -2.59
C GLU A 87 -9.33 -19.55 -2.28
N ALA A 88 -8.55 -19.94 -3.29
CA ALA A 88 -7.12 -20.25 -3.13
C ALA A 88 -6.26 -19.03 -2.75
N PHE A 89 -6.63 -17.81 -3.19
CA PHE A 89 -5.96 -16.57 -2.79
C PHE A 89 -6.51 -15.98 -1.48
N ALA A 90 -7.76 -16.29 -1.12
CA ALA A 90 -8.40 -15.86 0.13
C ALA A 90 -7.78 -16.56 1.35
N GLU A 91 -7.21 -17.74 1.16
CA GLU A 91 -6.55 -18.48 2.24
C GLU A 91 -5.22 -17.86 2.71
N GLY A 92 -4.78 -16.74 2.11
CA GLY A 92 -3.73 -15.86 2.64
C GLY A 92 -2.50 -16.62 3.13
N GLY A 93 -1.57 -16.91 2.22
CA GLY A 93 -0.38 -17.71 2.52
C GLY A 93 0.29 -17.33 3.84
N LYS A 94 0.72 -18.34 4.61
CA LYS A 94 1.38 -18.13 5.91
C LYS A 94 2.61 -17.23 5.73
N PRO A 95 2.81 -16.22 6.61
CA PRO A 95 4.00 -15.38 6.54
C PRO A 95 5.28 -16.21 6.62
N GLU A 96 6.27 -15.89 5.79
CA GLU A 96 7.57 -16.57 5.78
C GLU A 96 8.35 -16.34 7.08
N LYS A 97 8.11 -15.21 7.74
CA LYS A 97 8.66 -14.84 9.04
C LYS A 97 7.58 -14.24 9.93
N THR A 98 7.39 -14.85 11.10
CA THR A 98 6.35 -14.43 12.06
C THR A 98 6.87 -13.43 13.09
N ASP A 99 8.12 -13.57 13.54
CA ASP A 99 8.72 -12.69 14.55
C ASP A 99 9.44 -11.52 13.89
N LEU A 100 8.96 -10.28 14.10
CA LEU A 100 9.54 -9.08 13.47
C LEU A 100 9.93 -8.03 14.50
N LYS A 101 11.07 -7.36 14.27
CA LYS A 101 11.46 -6.16 15.02
C LYS A 101 11.23 -4.91 14.18
N ILE A 102 10.38 -4.00 14.65
CA ILE A 102 10.04 -2.76 13.96
C ILE A 102 10.53 -1.54 14.74
N GLY A 103 11.50 -0.81 14.19
CA GLY A 103 12.04 0.41 14.79
C GLY A 103 11.16 1.64 14.51
N PHE A 104 10.97 2.52 15.51
CA PHE A 104 10.29 3.80 15.31
C PHE A 104 10.84 4.94 16.17
N ILE A 105 10.61 6.18 15.72
CA ILE A 105 10.82 7.40 16.52
C ILE A 105 9.47 7.82 17.08
N PRO A 106 9.37 8.22 18.37
CA PRO A 106 8.11 8.60 19.01
C PRO A 106 7.64 9.98 18.51
N ILE A 107 7.10 10.01 17.30
CA ILE A 107 6.44 11.15 16.67
C ILE A 107 5.07 10.71 16.15
N THR A 108 4.17 11.67 15.95
CA THR A 108 2.76 11.39 15.64
C THR A 108 2.55 10.58 14.36
N CYS A 109 3.43 10.68 13.36
CA CYS A 109 3.33 9.88 12.14
C CYS A 109 3.65 8.37 12.33
N ALA A 110 4.28 7.98 13.45
CA ALA A 110 4.50 6.56 13.77
C ALA A 110 3.28 5.88 14.43
N THR A 111 2.21 6.64 14.72
CA THR A 111 1.01 6.16 15.44
C THR A 111 0.44 4.85 14.85
N PRO A 112 0.29 4.66 13.52
CA PRO A 112 -0.27 3.42 12.99
C PRO A 112 0.56 2.18 13.37
N ILE A 113 1.89 2.32 13.37
CA ILE A 113 2.83 1.21 13.67
C ILE A 113 2.80 0.88 15.17
N ILE A 114 2.74 1.92 16.01
CA ILE A 114 2.70 1.78 17.47
C ILE A 114 1.37 1.16 17.91
N MET A 115 0.26 1.68 17.40
CA MET A 115 -1.09 1.25 17.80
C MET A 115 -1.49 -0.10 17.23
N ALA A 116 -0.86 -0.56 16.14
CA ALA A 116 -1.15 -1.86 15.57
C ALA A 116 -0.91 -3.03 16.53
N LYS A 117 0.05 -2.91 17.46
CA LYS A 117 0.31 -3.95 18.49
C LYS A 117 -0.81 -4.04 19.54
N PRO A 118 -1.16 -2.99 20.31
CA PRO A 118 -2.24 -3.08 21.30
C PRO A 118 -3.63 -3.29 20.69
N MET A 119 -3.83 -2.93 19.42
CA MET A 119 -5.09 -3.19 18.71
C MET A 119 -5.17 -4.60 18.09
N GLY A 120 -4.13 -5.42 18.25
CA GLY A 120 -4.08 -6.80 17.74
C GLY A 120 -4.04 -6.90 16.21
N PHE A 121 -3.66 -5.83 15.48
CA PHE A 121 -3.60 -5.87 14.02
C PHE A 121 -2.47 -6.78 13.50
N TYR A 122 -1.34 -6.85 14.20
CA TYR A 122 -0.26 -7.77 13.83
C TYR A 122 -0.65 -9.24 14.05
N GLU A 123 -1.28 -9.54 15.18
CA GLU A 123 -1.72 -10.90 15.53
C GLU A 123 -2.77 -11.42 14.53
N LYS A 124 -3.70 -10.56 14.10
CA LYS A 124 -4.68 -10.88 13.04
C LYS A 124 -4.04 -11.29 11.72
N GLN A 125 -2.80 -10.86 11.46
CA GLN A 125 -2.02 -11.20 10.27
C GLN A 125 -1.01 -12.33 10.56
N GLY A 126 -1.06 -12.97 11.74
CA GLY A 126 -0.13 -14.02 12.13
C GLY A 126 1.29 -13.53 12.44
N LEU A 127 1.46 -12.24 12.76
CA LEU A 127 2.76 -11.62 13.03
C LEU A 127 2.93 -11.34 14.54
N ASN A 128 4.06 -11.77 15.10
CA ASN A 128 4.54 -11.40 16.41
C ASN A 128 5.55 -10.24 16.28
N VAL A 129 5.09 -9.02 16.55
CA VAL A 129 5.88 -7.81 16.29
C VAL A 129 6.37 -7.19 17.59
N ASP A 130 7.68 -6.94 17.66
CA ASP A 130 8.29 -6.08 18.68
C ASP A 130 8.51 -4.66 18.14
N VAL A 131 7.85 -3.68 18.76
CA VAL A 131 7.86 -2.28 18.32
C VAL A 131 8.85 -1.50 19.19
N VAL A 132 10.03 -1.22 18.65
CA VAL A 132 11.20 -0.73 19.39
C VAL A 132 11.37 0.79 19.21
N LYS A 133 11.30 1.52 20.33
CA LYS A 133 11.57 2.96 20.35
C LYS A 133 13.05 3.22 20.09
N THR A 134 13.33 4.15 19.18
CA THR A 134 14.68 4.52 18.75
C THR A 134 14.98 5.99 19.07
N ALA A 135 16.25 6.31 19.33
CA ALA A 135 16.70 7.64 19.77
C ALA A 135 16.77 8.69 18.65
N GLY A 136 16.90 8.28 17.38
CA GLY A 136 17.03 9.20 16.25
C GLY A 136 17.09 8.49 14.91
N TRP A 137 17.04 9.27 13.81
CA TRP A 137 17.00 8.75 12.43
C TRP A 137 18.28 8.00 12.03
N ALA A 138 19.44 8.45 12.49
CA ALA A 138 20.71 7.77 12.24
C ALA A 138 20.69 6.34 12.81
N VAL A 139 20.22 6.18 14.05
CA VAL A 139 20.12 4.86 14.69
C VAL A 139 19.13 3.96 13.97
N ILE A 140 17.99 4.51 13.49
CA ILE A 140 17.06 3.74 12.65
C ILE A 140 17.76 3.23 11.39
N ARG A 141 18.44 4.11 10.66
CA ARG A 141 19.19 3.76 9.44
C ARG A 141 20.20 2.65 9.74
N ASP A 142 21.06 2.86 10.73
CA ASP A 142 22.18 1.97 11.02
C ASP A 142 21.68 0.59 11.47
N LYS A 143 20.64 0.54 12.30
CA LYS A 143 20.02 -0.73 12.74
C LYS A 143 19.26 -1.45 11.65
N THR A 144 18.61 -0.72 10.73
CA THR A 144 17.98 -1.34 9.56
C THR A 144 19.04 -1.88 8.58
N LEU A 145 20.14 -1.16 8.36
CA LEU A 145 21.27 -1.62 7.54
C LEU A 145 21.91 -2.89 8.12
N ASN A 146 22.07 -2.94 9.45
CA ASN A 146 22.63 -4.10 10.16
C ASN A 146 21.64 -5.27 10.32
N ARG A 147 20.41 -5.16 9.78
CA ARG A 147 19.34 -6.16 9.95
C ARG A 147 18.96 -6.44 11.41
N GLU A 148 19.19 -5.49 12.30
CA GLU A 148 18.68 -5.53 13.68
C GLU A 148 17.17 -5.24 13.73
N TYR A 149 16.69 -4.45 12.77
CA TYR A 149 15.28 -4.18 12.53
C TYR A 149 14.87 -4.76 11.17
N ASP A 150 13.78 -5.52 11.16
CA ASP A 150 13.17 -6.08 9.95
C ASP A 150 12.40 -5.01 9.16
N ALA A 151 11.83 -4.04 9.86
CA ALA A 151 11.22 -2.85 9.27
C ALA A 151 11.44 -1.63 10.17
N ALA A 152 11.30 -0.44 9.61
CA ALA A 152 11.31 0.77 10.42
C ALA A 152 10.42 1.87 9.85
N HIS A 153 9.87 2.68 10.74
CA HIS A 153 9.35 3.99 10.38
C HIS A 153 10.51 4.84 9.86
N MET A 154 10.41 5.34 8.63
CA MET A 154 11.46 6.13 7.99
C MET A 154 10.89 7.35 7.26
N LEU A 155 11.74 8.36 7.07
CA LEU A 155 11.46 9.46 6.14
C LEU A 155 11.42 8.92 4.70
N ALA A 156 10.49 9.41 3.89
CA ALA A 156 10.30 8.98 2.51
C ALA A 156 11.59 8.84 1.66
N PRO A 157 12.58 9.75 1.71
CA PRO A 157 13.80 9.61 0.92
C PRO A 157 14.80 8.58 1.47
N MET A 158 14.70 8.17 2.74
CA MET A 158 15.71 7.31 3.37
C MET A 158 15.80 5.92 2.75
N PRO A 159 14.71 5.17 2.52
CA PRO A 159 14.80 3.87 1.87
C PRO A 159 15.46 3.94 0.48
N ILE A 160 15.14 4.98 -0.29
CA ILE A 160 15.74 5.21 -1.62
C ILE A 160 17.23 5.49 -1.49
N ALA A 161 17.63 6.38 -0.57
CA ALA A 161 19.02 6.69 -0.32
C ALA A 161 19.83 5.45 0.12
N ILE A 162 19.23 4.60 0.98
CA ILE A 162 19.81 3.34 1.45
C ILE A 162 20.03 2.38 0.28
N SER A 163 19.03 2.19 -0.57
CA SER A 163 19.13 1.33 -1.76
C SER A 163 20.16 1.83 -2.77
N LEU A 164 20.36 3.15 -2.88
CA LEU A 164 21.35 3.77 -3.76
C LEU A 164 22.74 3.90 -3.13
N GLY A 165 22.91 3.58 -1.84
CA GLY A 165 24.18 3.72 -1.12
C GLY A 165 24.62 5.17 -0.83
N VAL A 166 23.75 6.16 -1.04
CA VAL A 166 24.07 7.60 -0.92
C VAL A 166 23.83 8.17 0.50
N VAL A 167 23.87 7.33 1.53
CA VAL A 167 23.42 7.70 2.89
C VAL A 167 24.47 8.43 3.76
N PHE A 168 25.55 8.89 3.14
CA PHE A 168 26.62 9.67 3.76
C PHE A 168 26.75 11.04 3.08
N ALA A 169 26.35 12.11 3.78
CA ALA A 169 26.98 13.43 3.69
C ALA A 169 26.21 14.46 4.54
N VAL A 170 26.55 14.62 5.82
CA VAL A 170 26.58 15.95 6.47
C VAL A 170 27.61 15.96 7.61
N GLU A 171 28.86 15.58 7.34
CA GLU A 171 29.98 15.79 8.28
C GLU A 171 31.19 16.27 7.47
N GLY A 172 31.09 17.49 6.93
CA GLY A 172 32.16 18.05 6.09
C GLY A 172 31.97 19.49 5.61
N LEU A 173 30.80 20.13 5.84
CA LEU A 173 30.56 21.51 5.39
C LEU A 173 30.44 22.54 6.52
N VAL A 174 30.78 22.18 7.76
CA VAL A 174 30.76 23.09 8.95
C VAL A 174 32.17 23.35 9.51
N ALA A 175 33.21 23.18 8.70
CA ALA A 175 34.58 23.40 9.13
C ALA A 175 35.38 24.30 8.16
N ASP A 176 34.85 25.48 7.81
CA ASP A 176 35.71 26.57 7.34
C ASP A 176 35.04 27.94 7.49
N HIS A 177 34.86 28.43 8.72
CA HIS A 177 34.72 29.87 9.01
C HIS A 177 35.23 30.10 10.44
N ARG A 178 36.57 30.05 10.60
CA ARG A 178 37.24 30.72 11.73
C ARG A 178 37.78 32.06 11.22
N PRO A 179 37.42 33.20 11.82
CA PRO A 179 37.98 34.49 11.47
C PRO A 179 39.43 34.59 11.98
N THR A 180 40.35 34.86 11.07
CA THR A 180 41.62 35.52 11.37
C THR A 180 41.44 37.03 11.25
#